data_AF-A0A933JVA7-F1
#
_entry.id   AF-A0A933JVA7-F1
#
_cell.length_a   1.000
_cell.length_b   1.000
_cell.length_c   1.000
_cell.angle_alpha   90.00
_cell.angle_beta   90.00
_cell.angle_gamma   90.00
#
_symmetry.space_group_name_H-M   'P 1'
#
loop_
_entity.id
_entity.type
_entity.pdbx_description
1 polymer ?
#
loop_
_entity_poly.entity_id
_entity_poly.type
_entity_poly.pdbx_seq_one_letter_code
_entity_poly.pdbx_strand_id
1 'polypeptide(L)'
;MELLSLRGCLRAIPSFIRILLERADVEIAFDQALEGLSRFGPAALEPLLAARASANTELQKGRLDRALASLGCKDERIYVVLLEALARKDELAPASLARYGDSRALQPLMVALDQRDLEESSDVPLAAGFEVTELVGAIRALGGVLSAEQGARVARVTQESEAQVRDYVDRATQEEARRSLGRNDLCWCGSRKKYKKCHLREDEAQRERPN
;
A
#
# COMPACT_ATOMS: atom_id res chain seq x y z
N MET A 1 40.99 15.56 6.00
CA MET A 1 40.59 14.13 5.95
C MET A 1 39.06 13.98 6.00
N GLU A 2 38.33 14.74 6.83
CA GLU A 2 36.84 14.71 6.89
C GLU A 2 36.12 15.10 5.59
N LEU A 3 36.55 16.16 4.89
CA LEU A 3 35.89 16.61 3.64
C LEU A 3 35.97 15.61 2.48
N LEU A 4 37.03 14.77 2.43
CA LEU A 4 37.16 13.71 1.44
C LEU A 4 36.33 12.48 1.81
N SER A 5 36.19 12.18 3.10
CA SER A 5 35.30 11.13 3.62
C SER A 5 33.83 11.48 3.33
N LEU A 6 33.39 12.72 3.60
CA LEU A 6 32.06 13.23 3.25
C LEU A 6 31.78 13.19 1.74
N ARG A 7 32.74 13.59 0.89
CA ARG A 7 32.61 13.48 -0.58
C ARG A 7 32.53 12.02 -1.06
N GLY A 8 33.23 11.10 -0.41
CA GLY A 8 33.13 9.66 -0.67
C GLY A 8 31.74 9.11 -0.34
N CYS A 9 31.13 9.60 0.75
CA CYS A 9 29.78 9.24 1.16
C CYS A 9 28.71 9.79 0.20
N LEU A 10 28.83 11.03 -0.30
CA LEU A 10 27.84 11.61 -1.24
C LEU A 10 27.76 10.86 -2.59
N ARG A 11 28.85 10.21 -3.01
CA ARG A 11 28.85 9.36 -4.22
C ARG A 11 27.97 8.11 -4.07
N ALA A 12 27.51 7.77 -2.86
CA ALA A 12 26.60 6.67 -2.64
C ALA A 12 25.13 7.03 -2.94
N ILE A 13 24.77 8.32 -2.95
CA ILE A 13 23.39 8.78 -3.18
C ILE A 13 22.81 8.23 -4.49
N PRO A 14 23.49 8.31 -5.66
CA PRO A 14 22.98 7.73 -6.90
C PRO A 14 22.74 6.22 -6.82
N SER A 15 23.58 5.49 -6.08
CA SER A 15 23.40 4.04 -5.88
C SER A 15 22.15 3.73 -5.08
N PHE A 16 21.86 4.49 -4.02
CA PHE A 16 20.63 4.31 -3.26
C PHE A 16 19.39 4.65 -4.09
N ILE A 17 19.42 5.74 -4.85
CA ILE A 17 18.33 6.10 -5.79
C ILE A 17 18.09 4.97 -6.79
N ARG A 18 19.16 4.40 -7.36
CA ARG A 18 19.05 3.27 -8.28
C ARG A 18 18.40 2.05 -7.63
N ILE A 19 18.73 1.73 -6.38
CA ILE A 19 18.08 0.64 -5.62
C ILE A 19 16.57 0.90 -5.49
N LEU A 20 16.14 2.12 -5.16
CA LEU A 20 14.72 2.45 -5.08
C LEU A 20 13.99 2.25 -6.41
N LEU A 21 14.65 2.51 -7.53
CA LEU A 21 14.05 2.43 -8.87
C LEU A 21 14.05 1.00 -9.45
N GLU A 22 15.14 0.26 -9.25
CA GLU A 22 15.40 -1.00 -9.95
C GLU A 22 15.20 -2.25 -9.08
N ARG A 23 15.30 -2.13 -7.75
CA ARG A 23 15.44 -3.28 -6.83
C ARG A 23 14.45 -3.28 -5.68
N ALA A 24 13.26 -2.78 -5.94
CA ALA A 24 12.19 -2.75 -4.95
C ALA A 24 11.43 -4.08 -4.79
N ASP A 25 11.80 -5.10 -5.58
CA ASP A 25 11.42 -6.49 -5.36
C ASP A 25 12.06 -7.08 -4.10
N VAL A 26 13.14 -6.46 -3.61
CA VAL A 26 13.84 -6.85 -2.38
C VAL A 26 13.57 -5.82 -1.29
N GLU A 27 12.58 -6.09 -0.44
CA GLU A 27 12.15 -5.20 0.66
C GLU A 27 13.31 -4.72 1.53
N ILE A 28 14.23 -5.62 1.89
CA ILE A 28 15.42 -5.29 2.69
C ILE A 28 16.31 -4.26 1.99
N ALA A 29 16.52 -4.39 0.67
CA ALA A 29 17.37 -3.46 -0.07
C ALA A 29 16.71 -2.08 -0.18
N PHE A 30 15.38 -2.07 -0.33
CA PHE A 30 14.59 -0.84 -0.36
C PHE A 30 14.70 -0.07 0.96
N ASP A 31 14.49 -0.73 2.09
CA ASP A 31 14.58 -0.10 3.41
C ASP A 31 16.00 0.40 3.72
N GLN A 32 17.03 -0.36 3.35
CA GLN A 32 18.42 0.07 3.49
C GLN A 32 18.72 1.30 2.62
N ALA A 33 18.13 1.39 1.43
CA ALA A 33 18.31 2.57 0.58
C ALA A 33 17.60 3.81 1.14
N LEU A 34 16.39 3.65 1.68
CA LEU A 34 15.68 4.73 2.37
C LEU A 34 16.45 5.22 3.60
N GLU A 35 16.90 4.31 4.45
CA GLU A 35 17.70 4.64 5.64
C GLU A 35 19.07 5.24 5.27
N GLY A 36 19.68 4.79 4.18
CA GLY A 36 20.90 5.39 3.65
C GLY A 36 20.66 6.85 3.24
N LEU A 37 19.60 7.11 2.49
CA LEU A 37 19.23 8.44 1.99
C LEU A 37 18.82 9.39 3.13
N SER A 38 18.07 8.92 4.13
CA SER A 38 17.67 9.74 5.28
C SER A 38 18.88 10.29 6.05
N ARG A 39 19.95 9.49 6.17
CA ARG A 39 21.21 9.91 6.83
C ARG A 39 21.97 11.00 6.07
N PHE A 40 21.78 11.11 4.75
CA PHE A 40 22.32 12.23 3.98
C PHE A 40 21.48 13.50 4.11
N GLY A 41 20.20 13.36 4.47
CA GLY A 41 19.27 14.45 4.68
C GLY A 41 19.25 15.44 3.50
N PRO A 42 19.41 16.76 3.74
CA PRO A 42 19.35 17.77 2.68
C PRO A 42 20.30 17.54 1.49
N ALA A 43 21.41 16.84 1.68
CA ALA A 43 22.37 16.60 0.61
C ALA A 43 21.83 15.63 -0.47
N ALA A 44 20.82 14.83 -0.14
CA ALA A 44 20.14 13.94 -1.09
C ALA A 44 18.97 14.59 -1.82
N LEU A 45 18.59 15.83 -1.46
CA LEU A 45 17.41 16.50 -1.98
C LEU A 45 17.47 16.72 -3.50
N GLU A 46 18.50 17.42 -3.99
CA GLU A 46 18.62 17.73 -5.41
C GLU A 46 18.74 16.47 -6.28
N PRO A 47 19.56 15.45 -5.91
CA PRO A 47 19.58 14.18 -6.63
C PRO A 47 18.22 13.47 -6.67
N LEU A 48 17.46 13.46 -5.57
CA LEU A 48 16.15 12.81 -5.51
C LEU A 48 15.10 13.55 -6.34
N LEU A 49 15.07 14.88 -6.29
CA LEU A 49 14.17 15.68 -7.13
C LEU A 49 14.47 15.48 -8.62
N ALA A 50 15.76 15.44 -9.01
CA ALA A 50 16.17 15.18 -10.39
C ALA A 50 15.77 13.76 -10.85
N ALA A 51 15.95 12.76 -9.98
CA ALA A 51 15.53 11.39 -10.27
C ALA A 51 14.01 11.29 -10.41
N ARG A 52 13.26 12.01 -9.56
CA ARG A 52 11.80 12.03 -9.59
C ARG A 52 11.26 12.68 -10.86
N ALA A 53 11.86 13.78 -11.30
CA ALA A 53 11.49 14.44 -12.55
C ALA A 53 11.68 13.51 -13.77
N SER A 54 12.64 12.58 -13.68
CA SER A 54 12.94 11.60 -14.73
C SER A 54 12.20 10.25 -14.57
N ALA A 55 11.38 10.09 -13.52
CA ALA A 55 10.70 8.82 -13.24
C ALA A 55 9.54 8.56 -14.21
N ASN A 56 9.46 7.34 -14.75
CA ASN A 56 8.55 7.00 -15.84
C ASN A 56 7.26 6.32 -15.37
N THR A 57 7.23 5.81 -14.13
CA THR A 57 6.06 5.11 -13.58
C THR A 57 5.62 5.73 -12.26
N GLU A 58 4.33 5.58 -11.95
CA GLU A 58 3.78 6.09 -10.69
C GLU A 58 4.39 5.39 -9.47
N LEU A 59 4.66 4.09 -9.60
CA LEU A 59 5.38 3.33 -8.58
C LEU A 59 6.78 3.89 -8.31
N GLN A 60 7.53 4.30 -9.35
CA GLN A 60 8.84 4.94 -9.16
C GLN A 60 8.71 6.29 -8.47
N LYS A 61 7.72 7.10 -8.86
CA LYS A 61 7.46 8.40 -8.22
C LYS A 61 7.11 8.24 -6.75
N GLY A 62 6.16 7.36 -6.40
CA GLY A 62 5.76 7.10 -5.01
C GLY A 62 6.93 6.63 -4.13
N ARG A 63 7.86 5.83 -4.67
CA ARG A 63 9.07 5.41 -3.96
C ARG A 63 10.04 6.57 -3.70
N LEU A 64 10.25 7.42 -4.69
CA LEU A 64 11.10 8.61 -4.54
C LEU A 64 10.44 9.64 -3.61
N ASP A 65 9.12 9.75 -3.62
CA ASP A 65 8.33 10.61 -2.73
C ASP A 65 8.50 10.19 -1.27
N ARG A 66 8.46 8.88 -1.00
CA ARG A 66 8.78 8.32 0.31
C ARG A 66 10.21 8.63 0.74
N ALA A 67 11.19 8.59 -0.17
CA ALA A 67 12.57 8.95 0.14
C ALA A 67 12.73 10.45 0.45
N LEU A 68 12.12 11.32 -0.37
CA LEU A 68 12.07 12.77 -0.14
C LEU A 68 11.46 13.11 1.23
N ALA A 69 10.35 12.47 1.58
CA ALA A 69 9.70 12.63 2.88
C ALA A 69 10.59 12.23 4.07
N SER A 70 11.59 11.37 3.85
CA SER A 70 12.46 10.82 4.88
C SER A 70 13.75 11.61 5.10
N LEU A 71 13.97 12.71 4.35
CA LEU A 71 15.22 13.50 4.43
C LEU A 71 15.36 14.34 5.70
N GLY A 72 14.29 14.48 6.49
CA GLY A 72 14.32 15.25 7.73
C GLY A 72 14.49 16.77 7.54
N CYS A 73 14.28 17.29 6.33
CA CYS A 73 14.28 18.72 6.04
C CYS A 73 12.89 19.20 5.61
N LYS A 74 12.55 20.45 5.97
CA LYS A 74 11.33 21.12 5.53
C LYS A 74 11.63 21.93 4.28
N ASP A 75 11.33 21.37 3.11
CA ASP A 75 11.48 22.03 1.81
C ASP A 75 10.11 22.06 1.12
N GLU A 76 9.69 23.23 0.66
CA GLU A 76 8.38 23.44 0.06
C GLU A 76 8.16 22.56 -1.19
N ARG A 77 9.22 22.22 -1.93
CA ARG A 77 9.13 21.35 -3.11
C ARG A 77 8.78 19.92 -2.72
N ILE A 78 9.28 19.43 -1.59
CA ILE A 78 8.89 18.12 -1.04
C ILE A 78 7.40 18.17 -0.69
N TYR A 79 6.98 19.21 0.02
CA TYR A 79 5.58 19.36 0.41
C TYR A 79 4.62 19.35 -0.79
N VAL A 80 4.92 20.14 -1.83
CA VAL A 80 4.13 20.20 -3.07
C VAL A 80 4.05 18.83 -3.74
N VAL A 81 5.19 18.16 -3.90
CA VAL A 81 5.26 16.82 -4.51
C VAL A 81 4.38 15.81 -3.77
N LEU A 82 4.39 15.84 -2.44
CA LEU A 82 3.58 14.93 -1.63
C LEU A 82 2.08 15.25 -1.70
N LEU A 83 1.70 16.53 -1.79
CA LEU A 83 0.31 16.93 -2.01
C LEU A 83 -0.19 16.52 -3.41
N GLU A 84 0.65 16.65 -4.44
CA GLU A 84 0.33 16.16 -5.78
C GLU A 84 0.13 14.65 -5.81
N ALA A 85 0.95 13.89 -5.06
CA ALA A 85 0.77 12.45 -4.91
C ALA A 85 -0.56 12.12 -4.24
N LEU A 86 -0.91 12.82 -3.15
CA LEU A 86 -2.20 12.65 -2.47
C LEU A 86 -3.38 12.95 -3.39
N ALA A 87 -3.32 14.04 -4.17
CA ALA A 87 -4.37 14.42 -5.11
C ALA A 87 -4.58 13.39 -6.23
N ARG A 88 -3.51 12.71 -6.65
CA ARG A 88 -3.57 11.60 -7.63
C ARG A 88 -3.93 10.26 -6.99
N LYS A 89 -4.35 10.26 -5.72
CA LYS A 89 -4.74 9.08 -4.95
C LYS A 89 -3.63 8.04 -4.80
N ASP A 90 -2.36 8.43 -4.87
CA ASP A 90 -1.23 7.52 -4.66
C ASP A 90 -1.30 6.87 -3.26
N GLU A 91 -1.16 5.55 -3.21
CA GLU A 91 -1.33 4.74 -2.00
C GLU A 91 -0.28 5.06 -0.92
N LEU A 92 0.93 5.50 -1.32
CA LEU A 92 2.03 5.80 -0.40
C LEU A 92 2.00 7.26 0.09
N ALA A 93 1.19 8.12 -0.52
CA ALA A 93 1.15 9.54 -0.21
C ALA A 93 0.77 9.85 1.25
N PRO A 94 -0.25 9.21 1.88
CA PRO A 94 -0.60 9.49 3.27
C PRO A 94 0.56 9.21 4.24
N ALA A 95 1.16 8.01 4.13
CA ALA A 95 2.31 7.63 4.94
C ALA A 95 3.54 8.53 4.70
N SER A 96 3.72 9.02 3.47
CA SER A 96 4.81 9.93 3.14
C SER A 96 4.59 11.33 3.73
N LEU A 97 3.36 11.86 3.69
CA LEU A 97 3.00 13.13 4.36
C LEU A 97 3.17 13.04 5.89
N ALA A 98 2.74 11.92 6.49
CA ALA A 98 2.93 11.67 7.92
C ALA A 98 4.41 11.67 8.31
N ARG A 99 5.26 10.99 7.52
CA ARG A 99 6.70 10.94 7.72
C ARG A 99 7.39 12.28 7.47
N TYR A 100 6.93 13.04 6.47
CA TYR A 100 7.38 14.41 6.26
C TYR A 100 7.07 15.28 7.47
N GLY A 101 5.94 15.04 8.15
CA GLY A 101 5.67 15.57 9.48
C GLY A 101 5.27 17.05 9.50
N ASP A 102 4.70 17.57 8.42
CA ASP A 102 4.23 18.96 8.34
C ASP A 102 2.72 19.01 8.58
N SER A 103 2.30 19.70 9.64
CA SER A 103 0.89 19.77 10.05
C SER A 103 -0.01 20.47 9.02
N ARG A 104 0.57 21.22 8.06
CA ARG A 104 -0.20 21.76 6.92
C ARG A 104 -0.91 20.67 6.12
N ALA A 105 -0.40 19.43 6.14
CA ALA A 105 -1.00 18.28 5.48
C ALA A 105 -2.29 17.78 6.13
N LEU A 106 -2.63 18.19 7.36
CA LEU A 106 -3.83 17.73 8.08
C LEU A 106 -5.11 17.99 7.29
N GLN A 107 -5.32 19.23 6.84
CA GLN A 107 -6.52 19.60 6.09
C GLN A 107 -6.63 18.84 4.75
N PRO A 108 -5.57 18.78 3.91
CA PRO A 108 -5.56 17.94 2.72
C PRO A 108 -5.89 16.47 2.98
N LEU A 109 -5.34 15.87 4.05
CA LEU A 109 -5.60 14.47 4.40
C LEU A 109 -7.05 14.24 4.82
N MET A 110 -7.63 15.16 5.59
CA MET A 110 -9.04 15.10 5.99
C MET A 110 -9.97 15.24 4.78
N VAL A 111 -9.67 16.18 3.87
CA VAL A 111 -10.43 16.31 2.61
C VAL A 111 -10.29 15.06 1.75
N ALA A 112 -9.09 14.48 1.65
CA ALA A 112 -8.87 13.25 0.91
C ALA A 112 -9.66 12.08 1.52
N LEU A 113 -9.73 11.96 2.85
CA LEU A 113 -10.57 10.98 3.55
C LEU A 113 -12.05 11.17 3.20
N ASP A 114 -12.51 12.43 3.15
CA ASP A 114 -13.89 12.73 2.80
C ASP A 114 -14.23 12.38 1.33
N GLN A 115 -13.24 12.39 0.44
CA GLN A 115 -13.40 12.12 -0.99
C GLN A 115 -13.19 10.66 -1.41
N ARG A 116 -12.84 9.74 -0.49
CA ARG A 116 -12.66 8.32 -0.84
C ARG A 116 -14.00 7.62 -1.04
N ASP A 117 -14.48 7.56 -2.28
CA ASP A 117 -15.67 6.77 -2.62
C ASP A 117 -15.44 5.29 -2.32
N LEU A 118 -16.30 4.75 -1.48
CA LEU A 118 -16.21 3.38 -0.94
C LEU A 118 -16.95 2.37 -1.83
N GLU A 119 -17.57 2.86 -2.91
CA GLU A 119 -18.43 2.08 -3.78
C GLU A 119 -17.67 1.40 -4.93
N GLU A 120 -16.40 1.75 -5.16
CA GLU A 120 -15.64 1.16 -6.26
C GLU A 120 -15.01 -0.17 -5.85
N SER A 121 -15.82 -1.20 -6.07
CA SER A 121 -15.47 -2.62 -6.20
C SER A 121 -14.15 -2.82 -6.96
N SER A 122 -13.03 -2.87 -6.25
CA SER A 122 -11.91 -3.69 -6.70
C SER A 122 -12.26 -5.16 -6.41
N ASP A 123 -11.89 -6.07 -7.31
CA ASP A 123 -11.98 -7.54 -7.08
C ASP A 123 -11.25 -8.01 -5.82
N VAL A 124 -10.47 -7.11 -5.18
CA VAL A 124 -9.75 -7.31 -3.93
C VAL A 124 -10.54 -6.68 -2.76
N PRO A 125 -11.10 -7.48 -1.84
CA PRO A 125 -11.89 -7.04 -0.67
C PRO A 125 -11.23 -6.06 0.31
N LEU A 126 -9.95 -5.72 0.10
CA LEU A 126 -9.11 -5.02 1.07
C LEU A 126 -8.79 -3.57 0.69
N ALA A 127 -8.99 -3.17 -0.58
CA ALA A 127 -8.45 -1.90 -1.07
C ALA A 127 -9.04 -0.68 -0.36
N ALA A 128 -10.38 -0.59 -0.28
CA ALA A 128 -11.05 0.55 0.36
C ALA A 128 -10.71 0.69 1.86
N GLY A 129 -10.70 -0.43 2.60
CA GLY A 129 -10.34 -0.44 4.01
C GLY A 129 -8.89 -0.06 4.27
N PHE A 130 -7.97 -0.49 3.40
CA PHE A 130 -6.56 -0.13 3.47
C PHE A 130 -6.33 1.36 3.24
N GLU A 131 -6.91 1.94 2.17
CA GLU A 131 -6.78 3.37 1.86
C GLU A 131 -7.27 4.26 3.00
N VAL A 132 -8.43 3.95 3.57
CA VAL A 132 -9.00 4.69 4.70
C VAL A 132 -8.10 4.57 5.93
N THR A 133 -7.55 3.39 6.19
CA THR A 133 -6.64 3.16 7.33
C THR A 133 -5.36 3.99 7.21
N GLU A 134 -4.76 4.05 6.01
CA GLU A 134 -3.54 4.84 5.76
C GLU A 134 -3.80 6.34 5.95
N LEU A 135 -4.91 6.87 5.45
CA LEU A 135 -5.31 8.27 5.66
C LEU A 135 -5.51 8.59 7.15
N VAL A 136 -6.23 7.73 7.88
CA VAL A 136 -6.47 7.91 9.31
C VAL A 136 -5.16 7.82 10.11
N GLY A 137 -4.29 6.87 9.77
CA GLY A 137 -2.96 6.74 10.37
C GLY A 137 -2.14 8.01 10.19
N ALA A 138 -2.13 8.57 8.97
CA ALA A 138 -1.42 9.81 8.67
C ALA A 138 -1.98 11.02 9.42
N ILE A 139 -3.31 11.17 9.47
CA ILE A 139 -3.97 12.25 10.22
C ILE A 139 -3.57 12.19 11.70
N ARG A 140 -3.65 11.00 12.31
CA ARG A 140 -3.30 10.80 13.72
C ARG A 140 -1.82 11.04 14.00
N ALA A 141 -0.93 10.58 13.11
CA ALA A 141 0.52 10.79 13.23
C ALA A 141 0.89 12.27 13.23
N LEU A 142 0.11 13.11 12.53
CA LEU A 142 0.27 14.56 12.51
C LEU A 142 -0.50 15.29 13.64
N GLY A 143 -1.08 14.55 14.59
CA GLY A 143 -1.83 15.10 15.72
C GLY A 143 -3.27 15.52 15.40
N GLY A 144 -3.79 15.10 14.25
CA GLY A 144 -5.18 15.35 13.86
C GLY A 144 -6.18 14.46 14.60
N VAL A 145 -7.38 14.98 14.77
CA VAL A 145 -8.53 14.26 15.35
C VAL A 145 -9.64 14.25 14.31
N LEU A 146 -10.22 13.07 14.08
CA LEU A 146 -11.33 12.91 13.15
C LEU A 146 -12.59 13.57 13.72
N SER A 147 -13.42 14.13 12.84
CA SER A 147 -14.78 14.52 13.22
C SER A 147 -15.62 13.29 13.59
N ALA A 148 -16.75 13.49 14.28
CA ALA A 148 -17.68 12.40 14.59
C ALA A 148 -18.20 11.72 13.30
N GLU A 149 -18.45 12.50 12.26
CA GLU A 149 -18.90 12.01 10.94
C GLU A 149 -17.82 11.18 10.25
N GLN A 150 -16.58 11.68 10.21
CA GLN A 150 -15.42 10.95 9.68
C GLN A 150 -15.19 9.65 10.46
N GLY A 151 -15.28 9.70 11.80
CA GLY A 151 -15.16 8.53 12.65
C GLY A 151 -16.22 7.47 12.37
N ALA A 152 -17.49 7.87 12.24
CA ALA A 152 -18.58 6.95 11.90
C ALA A 152 -18.39 6.33 10.51
N ARG A 153 -17.95 7.11 9.53
CA ARG A 153 -17.64 6.60 8.19
C ARG A 153 -16.50 5.59 8.21
N VAL A 154 -15.38 5.92 8.86
CA VAL A 154 -14.23 5.01 8.99
C VAL A 154 -14.67 3.69 9.62
N ALA A 155 -15.46 3.73 10.70
CA ALA A 155 -15.98 2.54 11.35
C ALA A 155 -16.84 1.68 10.41
N ARG A 156 -17.73 2.31 9.64
CA ARG A 156 -18.54 1.62 8.63
C ARG A 156 -17.67 0.93 7.58
N VAL A 157 -16.70 1.64 7.02
CA VAL A 157 -15.78 1.10 6.00
C VAL A 157 -15.01 -0.08 6.52
N THR A 158 -14.39 0.06 7.70
CA THR A 158 -13.63 -1.03 8.30
C THR A 158 -14.52 -2.25 8.51
N GLN A 159 -15.73 -2.07 9.02
CA GLN A 159 -16.69 -3.16 9.20
C GLN A 159 -17.09 -3.83 7.87
N GLU A 160 -17.34 -3.04 6.83
CA GLU A 160 -17.68 -3.55 5.49
C GLU A 160 -16.51 -4.33 4.87
N SER A 161 -15.29 -3.77 4.90
CA SER A 161 -14.09 -4.45 4.41
C SER A 161 -13.80 -5.74 5.19
N GLU A 162 -13.94 -5.74 6.52
CA GLU A 162 -13.80 -6.95 7.33
C GLU A 162 -14.82 -8.03 6.97
N ALA A 163 -16.06 -7.63 6.68
CA ALA A 163 -17.10 -8.55 6.24
C ALA A 163 -16.79 -9.14 4.85
N GLN A 164 -16.33 -8.31 3.91
CA GLN A 164 -15.94 -8.76 2.57
C GLN A 164 -14.72 -9.70 2.62
N VAL A 165 -13.72 -9.38 3.44
CA VAL A 165 -12.56 -10.26 3.66
C VAL A 165 -13.00 -11.59 4.23
N ARG A 166 -13.92 -11.59 5.20
CA ARG A 166 -14.46 -12.82 5.78
C ARG A 166 -15.18 -13.66 4.73
N ASP A 167 -16.07 -13.07 3.94
CA ASP A 167 -16.77 -13.78 2.85
C ASP A 167 -15.78 -14.37 1.84
N TYR A 168 -14.77 -13.58 1.43
CA TYR A 168 -13.73 -14.05 0.52
C TYR A 168 -12.95 -15.23 1.08
N VAL A 169 -12.51 -15.16 2.35
CA VAL A 169 -11.78 -16.24 3.02
C VAL A 169 -12.68 -17.47 3.19
N ASP A 170 -13.94 -17.30 3.58
CA ASP A 170 -14.89 -18.41 3.70
C ASP A 170 -15.13 -19.10 2.36
N ARG A 171 -15.26 -18.34 1.27
CA ARG A 171 -15.35 -18.89 -0.09
C ARG A 171 -14.08 -19.62 -0.51
N ALA A 172 -12.91 -19.01 -0.29
CA ALA A 172 -11.62 -19.59 -0.66
C ALA A 172 -11.34 -20.89 0.13
N THR A 173 -11.65 -20.92 1.43
CA THR A 173 -11.51 -22.10 2.27
C THR A 173 -12.49 -23.21 1.88
N GLN A 174 -13.74 -22.88 1.54
CA GLN A 174 -14.69 -23.86 1.01
C GLN A 174 -14.23 -24.44 -0.33
N GLU A 175 -13.69 -23.60 -1.22
CA GLU A 175 -13.16 -24.06 -2.50
C GLU A 175 -11.94 -24.96 -2.32
N GLU A 176 -11.02 -24.62 -1.42
CA GLU A 176 -9.87 -25.46 -1.11
C GLU A 176 -10.32 -26.80 -0.49
N ALA A 177 -11.27 -26.77 0.46
CA ALA A 177 -11.85 -27.97 1.04
C ALA A 177 -12.49 -28.86 -0.05
N ARG A 178 -13.20 -28.26 -1.02
CA ARG A 178 -13.75 -28.99 -2.18
C ARG A 178 -12.66 -29.60 -3.07
N ARG A 179 -11.55 -28.90 -3.27
CA ARG A 179 -10.39 -29.40 -4.04
C ARG A 179 -9.69 -30.55 -3.33
N SER A 180 -9.60 -30.50 -2.00
CA SER A 180 -8.95 -31.52 -1.17
C SER A 180 -9.83 -32.72 -0.82
N LEU A 181 -11.11 -32.74 -1.20
CA LEU A 181 -12.01 -33.86 -0.90
C LEU A 181 -11.53 -35.16 -1.55
N GLY A 182 -11.30 -36.17 -0.72
CA GLY A 182 -11.07 -37.53 -1.16
C GLY A 182 -12.33 -38.13 -1.77
N ARG A 183 -12.15 -38.97 -2.79
CA ARG A 183 -13.23 -39.66 -3.53
C ARG A 183 -14.27 -40.37 -2.61
N ASN A 184 -13.85 -40.83 -1.43
CA ASN A 184 -14.70 -41.55 -0.48
C ASN A 184 -15.27 -40.69 0.67
N ASP A 185 -14.85 -39.43 0.79
CA ASP A 185 -15.29 -38.53 1.87
C ASP A 185 -16.75 -38.12 1.70
N LEU A 186 -17.36 -37.56 2.75
CA LEU A 186 -18.71 -37.02 2.65
C LEU A 186 -18.72 -35.82 1.70
N CYS A 187 -19.74 -35.75 0.84
CA CYS A 187 -19.85 -34.69 -0.14
C CYS A 187 -20.13 -33.33 0.52
N TRP A 188 -19.49 -32.28 0.00
CA TRP A 188 -19.61 -30.89 0.47
C TRP A 188 -21.05 -30.34 0.44
N CYS A 189 -21.97 -30.92 -0.33
CA CYS A 189 -23.36 -30.46 -0.43
C CYS A 189 -24.25 -30.82 0.79
N GLY A 190 -23.71 -31.49 1.81
CA GLY A 190 -24.47 -31.88 3.00
C GLY A 190 -25.39 -33.09 2.84
N SER A 191 -25.40 -33.75 1.67
CA SER A 191 -26.29 -34.90 1.37
C SER A 191 -26.01 -36.18 2.18
N ARG A 192 -24.93 -36.20 2.99
CA ARG A 192 -24.39 -37.38 3.69
C ARG A 192 -24.00 -38.55 2.76
N LYS A 193 -23.94 -38.34 1.45
CA LYS A 193 -23.43 -39.32 0.46
C LYS A 193 -21.90 -39.17 0.29
N LYS A 194 -21.23 -40.26 -0.10
CA LYS A 194 -19.81 -40.19 -0.52
C LYS A 194 -19.65 -39.28 -1.74
N TYR A 195 -18.58 -38.49 -1.80
CA TYR A 195 -18.31 -37.51 -2.84
C TYR A 195 -18.38 -38.10 -4.24
N LYS A 196 -17.78 -39.29 -4.46
CA LYS A 196 -17.88 -40.04 -5.73
C LYS A 196 -19.28 -40.43 -6.20
N LYS A 197 -20.25 -40.47 -5.30
CA LYS A 197 -21.65 -40.82 -5.58
C LYS A 197 -22.55 -39.58 -5.63
N CYS A 198 -21.97 -38.40 -5.55
CA CYS A 198 -22.66 -37.12 -5.55
C CYS A 198 -21.98 -36.21 -6.59
N HIS A 199 -21.32 -35.13 -6.18
CA HIS A 199 -20.83 -34.08 -7.07
C HIS A 199 -19.49 -34.35 -7.78
N LEU A 200 -18.77 -35.43 -7.48
CA LEU A 200 -17.42 -35.66 -8.06
C LEU A 200 -17.39 -35.56 -9.60
N ARG A 201 -18.37 -36.15 -10.29
CA ARG A 201 -18.42 -36.13 -11.76
C ARG A 201 -18.70 -34.75 -12.32
N GLU A 202 -19.55 -33.98 -11.64
CA GLU A 202 -19.91 -32.61 -12.06
C GLU A 202 -18.74 -31.67 -11.82
N ASP A 203 -18.07 -31.78 -10.67
CA ASP A 203 -16.90 -30.99 -10.30
C ASP A 203 -15.71 -31.32 -11.23
N GLU A 204 -15.49 -32.59 -11.60
CA GLU A 204 -14.48 -33.00 -12.59
C GLU A 204 -14.80 -32.41 -13.99
N ALA A 205 -16.06 -32.51 -14.44
CA ALA A 205 -16.48 -31.96 -15.73
C ALA A 205 -16.39 -30.43 -15.80
N GLN A 206 -16.57 -29.72 -14.68
CA GLN A 206 -16.38 -28.26 -14.63
C GLN A 206 -14.90 -27.87 -14.73
N ARG A 207 -13.98 -28.66 -14.16
CA ARG A 207 -12.53 -28.41 -14.24
C ARG A 207 -11.95 -28.61 -15.64
N GLU A 208 -12.57 -29.46 -16.45
CA GLU A 208 -12.14 -29.78 -17.82
C GLU A 208 -12.67 -28.81 -18.88
N ARG A 209 -13.60 -27.90 -18.53
CA ARG A 209 -14.09 -26.88 -19.46
C ARG A 209 -13.04 -25.78 -19.64
N PRO A 210 -12.54 -25.53 -20.87
CA PRO A 210 -11.68 -24.38 -21.11
C PRO A 210 -12.48 -23.09 -20.90
N ASN A 211 -11.82 -22.11 -20.27
CA ASN A 211 -12.34 -20.78 -20.00
C ASN A 211 -12.58 -20.00 -21.31
#